data_AF-A0A4Q9LDS4-F1
#
_entry.id   AF-A0A4Q9LDS4-F1
#
_cell.length_a   1.000
_cell.length_b   1.000
_cell.length_c   1.000
_cell.angle_alpha   90.00
_cell.angle_beta   90.00
_cell.angle_gamma   90.00
#
_symmetry.space_group_name_H-M   'P 1'
#
loop_
_entity.id
_entity.type
_entity.pdbx_description
1 polymer ?
#
loop_
_entity_poly.entity_id
_entity_poly.type
_entity_poly.pdbx_seq_one_letter_code
_entity_poly.pdbx_strand_id
1 'polypeptide(L)'
;MRRRNYDQRYMDEPIINMKYLLEQPFIITEKELKHLLPEVDYSTYLKSFYSKKIHKFYNSFHEHEWFKERYIYDDYNIEKTKEFLQNYVEFTEKIVKICWDNTNEEIKINVPILNEEYFVDPELINVPKYNIIMKNISSLVPISLIQSLALKCPNSTKFSVLQSDDRESYKRSCIISLQNENNIDDSVRSMRNKSSPSCEFYCDKFILNENNMSFANVSFSQKDILFAKKIIKSLSDRYSVPDVLETIQSDLQSFFVKYIEKNLGENEKMKKDAIFKFDKSEILDFYILLLRYVFHYCFYCCRMFGSHMEMARCCGKYHIRSHAKNRDFFTRKLKIYTMDKDFSFMKDIKEEDGMIKHIIKIDEEQYKCNSCIKVFAQAHNVANHIKRKHPELIESIKKDMEIFSAFINKLDPFVLSIIEGINDTHLPSYLLKIEEDIIPVKYDIPKVFSGFLDKPTI
;
A
#
# COMPACT_ATOMS: atom_id res chain seq x y z
N MET A 1 47.48 -4.86 -8.54
CA MET A 1 46.22 -5.42 -9.09
C MET A 1 45.86 -6.69 -8.33
N ARG A 2 44.90 -6.63 -7.40
CA ARG A 2 44.38 -7.83 -6.72
C ARG A 2 43.16 -8.34 -7.50
N ARG A 3 43.34 -9.41 -8.29
CA ARG A 3 42.23 -10.15 -8.89
C ARG A 3 41.45 -10.80 -7.73
N ARG A 4 40.23 -10.33 -7.48
CA ARG A 4 39.29 -11.06 -6.63
C ARG A 4 38.94 -12.33 -7.40
N ASN A 5 39.40 -13.47 -6.91
CA ASN A 5 38.88 -14.78 -7.32
C ASN A 5 37.39 -14.77 -6.97
N TYR A 6 36.55 -14.50 -7.96
CA TYR A 6 35.13 -14.80 -7.88
C TYR A 6 35.02 -16.31 -7.84
N ASP A 7 34.75 -16.82 -6.64
CA ASP A 7 34.51 -18.21 -6.33
C ASP A 7 33.45 -18.75 -7.30
N GLN A 8 33.83 -19.75 -8.11
CA GLN A 8 33.01 -20.37 -9.15
C GLN A 8 31.86 -21.23 -8.57
N ARG A 9 31.59 -21.14 -7.26
CA ARG A 9 30.61 -21.93 -6.50
C ARG A 9 29.16 -21.41 -6.58
N TYR A 10 28.83 -20.54 -7.54
CA TYR A 10 27.51 -19.90 -7.66
C TYR A 10 26.74 -20.24 -8.94
N MET A 11 27.13 -21.27 -9.71
CA MET A 11 26.52 -21.54 -11.02
C MET A 11 25.43 -22.63 -11.04
N ASP A 12 25.05 -23.19 -9.90
CA ASP A 12 23.78 -23.92 -9.84
C ASP A 12 22.69 -22.87 -9.65
N GLU A 13 22.12 -22.38 -10.75
CA GLU A 13 20.93 -21.54 -10.71
C GLU A 13 19.91 -22.21 -9.77
N PRO A 14 19.35 -21.48 -8.78
CA PRO A 14 18.41 -22.08 -7.85
C PRO A 14 17.29 -22.72 -8.67
N ILE A 15 17.04 -24.00 -8.43
CA ILE A 15 15.90 -24.70 -9.04
C ILE A 15 14.64 -23.95 -8.60
N ILE A 16 14.14 -23.09 -9.48
CA ILE A 16 12.93 -22.30 -9.23
C ILE A 16 11.80 -23.31 -9.10
N ASN A 17 11.28 -23.42 -7.89
CA ASN A 17 10.16 -24.29 -7.55
C ASN A 17 9.15 -23.52 -6.70
N MET A 18 7.99 -24.13 -6.45
CA MET A 18 6.92 -23.51 -5.68
C MET A 18 7.42 -23.03 -4.31
N LYS A 19 8.20 -23.84 -3.60
CA LYS A 19 8.75 -23.48 -2.28
C LYS A 19 9.63 -22.23 -2.36
N TYR A 20 10.51 -22.15 -3.36
CA TYR A 20 11.36 -20.99 -3.60
C TYR A 20 10.53 -19.73 -3.84
N LEU A 21 9.52 -19.80 -4.73
CA LEU A 21 8.65 -18.66 -5.04
C LEU A 21 7.86 -18.18 -3.83
N LEU A 22 7.38 -19.09 -2.98
CA LEU A 22 6.66 -18.76 -1.74
C LEU A 22 7.55 -18.09 -0.68
N GLU A 23 8.87 -18.19 -0.76
CA GLU A 23 9.79 -17.45 0.11
C GLU A 23 10.07 -16.03 -0.39
N GLN A 24 9.87 -15.75 -1.68
CA GLN A 24 10.23 -14.46 -2.29
C GLN A 24 9.46 -13.29 -1.67
N PRO A 25 10.08 -12.09 -1.57
CA PRO A 25 9.45 -10.94 -0.92
C PRO A 25 8.33 -10.29 -1.75
N PHE A 26 8.18 -10.66 -3.02
CA PHE A 26 7.16 -10.12 -3.92
C PHE A 26 6.33 -11.26 -4.52
N ILE A 27 5.10 -10.91 -4.89
CA ILE A 27 4.23 -11.77 -5.69
C ILE A 27 4.65 -11.72 -7.16
N ILE A 28 4.45 -12.81 -7.90
CA ILE A 28 4.67 -12.86 -9.35
C ILE A 28 3.34 -12.86 -10.09
N THR A 29 3.32 -12.35 -11.33
CA THR A 29 2.11 -12.33 -12.17
C THR A 29 1.83 -13.71 -12.77
N GLU A 30 0.61 -13.93 -13.26
CA GLU A 30 0.24 -15.19 -13.93
C GLU A 30 1.15 -15.49 -15.13
N LYS A 31 1.51 -14.47 -15.93
CA LYS A 31 2.44 -14.63 -17.06
C LYS A 31 3.82 -15.09 -16.57
N GLU A 32 4.32 -14.48 -15.50
CA GLU A 32 5.60 -14.83 -14.88
C GLU A 32 5.57 -16.26 -14.33
N LEU A 33 4.50 -16.65 -13.62
CA LEU A 33 4.38 -18.02 -13.09
C LEU A 33 4.32 -19.05 -14.23
N LYS A 34 3.54 -18.82 -15.29
CA LYS A 34 3.45 -19.74 -16.43
C LYS A 34 4.80 -19.96 -17.11
N HIS A 35 5.66 -18.94 -17.14
CA HIS A 35 7.00 -19.06 -17.68
C HIS A 35 7.94 -19.85 -16.75
N LEU A 36 7.84 -19.62 -15.44
CA LEU A 36 8.71 -20.24 -14.45
C LEU A 36 8.31 -21.68 -14.09
N LEU A 37 7.01 -21.94 -13.97
CA LEU A 37 6.40 -23.18 -13.52
C LEU A 37 5.08 -23.44 -14.28
N PRO A 38 5.14 -23.87 -15.56
CA PRO A 38 3.97 -24.00 -16.43
C PRO A 38 2.91 -24.98 -15.91
N GLU A 39 3.32 -25.98 -15.12
CA GLU A 39 2.44 -27.00 -14.55
C GLU A 39 1.69 -26.52 -13.29
N VAL A 40 2.08 -25.36 -12.73
CA VAL A 40 1.49 -24.87 -11.48
C VAL A 40 0.35 -23.91 -11.79
N ASP A 41 -0.84 -24.26 -11.32
CA ASP A 41 -2.00 -23.39 -11.37
C ASP A 41 -1.78 -22.09 -10.56
N TYR A 42 -2.10 -20.95 -11.17
CA TYR A 42 -1.87 -19.64 -10.57
C TYR A 42 -2.76 -19.40 -9.34
N SER A 43 -4.01 -19.91 -9.34
CA SER A 43 -4.89 -19.80 -8.16
C SER A 43 -4.30 -20.53 -6.95
N THR A 44 -3.75 -21.72 -7.17
CA THR A 44 -3.06 -22.53 -6.15
C THR A 44 -1.81 -21.81 -5.62
N TYR A 45 -1.02 -21.20 -6.50
CA TYR A 45 0.11 -20.34 -6.11
C TYR A 45 -0.35 -19.16 -5.26
N LEU A 46 -1.35 -18.40 -5.70
CA LEU A 46 -1.87 -17.24 -4.99
C LEU A 46 -2.35 -17.59 -3.58
N LYS A 47 -3.16 -18.65 -3.44
CA LYS A 47 -3.65 -19.11 -2.14
C LYS A 47 -2.50 -19.45 -1.19
N SER A 48 -1.51 -20.18 -1.69
CA SER A 48 -0.34 -20.58 -0.92
C SER A 48 0.52 -19.36 -0.53
N PHE A 49 0.73 -18.42 -1.46
CA PHE A 49 1.50 -17.21 -1.24
C PHE A 49 0.85 -16.32 -0.19
N TYR A 50 -0.43 -15.99 -0.37
CA TYR A 50 -1.15 -15.13 0.54
C TYR A 50 -1.32 -15.76 1.91
N SER A 51 -1.70 -17.05 2.01
CA SER A 51 -1.81 -17.75 3.30
C SER A 51 -0.52 -17.60 4.10
N LYS A 52 0.62 -17.93 3.49
CA LYS A 52 1.92 -17.85 4.15
C LYS A 52 2.30 -16.42 4.54
N LYS A 53 2.19 -15.47 3.62
CA LYS A 53 2.64 -14.09 3.85
C LYS A 53 1.74 -13.34 4.82
N ILE A 54 0.43 -13.51 4.73
CA ILE A 54 -0.54 -12.91 5.65
C ILE A 54 -0.38 -13.48 7.06
N HIS A 55 -0.21 -14.80 7.23
CA HIS A 55 0.09 -15.37 8.54
C HIS A 55 1.41 -14.86 9.11
N LYS A 56 2.47 -14.77 8.30
CA LYS A 56 3.75 -14.20 8.73
C LYS A 56 3.58 -12.75 9.20
N PHE A 57 2.87 -11.94 8.43
CA PHE A 57 2.58 -10.54 8.77
C PHE A 57 1.78 -10.45 10.08
N TYR A 58 0.66 -11.18 10.19
CA TYR A 58 -0.17 -11.21 11.38
C TYR A 58 0.60 -11.61 12.63
N ASN A 59 1.32 -12.74 12.59
CA ASN A 59 2.12 -13.21 13.72
C ASN A 59 3.18 -12.19 14.15
N SER A 60 3.67 -11.36 13.22
CA SER A 60 4.68 -10.34 13.53
C SER A 60 4.08 -9.08 14.15
N PHE A 61 2.82 -8.74 13.88
CA PHE A 61 2.26 -7.41 14.19
C PHE A 61 0.98 -7.38 15.01
N HIS A 62 0.24 -8.49 15.15
CA HIS A 62 -1.08 -8.47 15.78
C HIS A 62 -1.09 -7.95 17.24
N GLU A 63 0.03 -8.06 17.95
CA GLU A 63 0.18 -7.54 19.31
C GLU A 63 0.51 -6.04 19.37
N HIS A 64 0.94 -5.44 18.26
CA HIS A 64 1.30 -4.03 18.20
C HIS A 64 0.05 -3.13 18.24
N GLU A 65 0.16 -1.99 18.93
CA GLU A 65 -0.99 -1.08 19.08
C GLU A 65 -1.48 -0.51 17.75
N TRP A 66 -0.59 -0.27 16.78
CA TRP A 66 -0.99 0.32 15.49
C TRP A 66 -1.83 -0.67 14.68
N PHE A 67 -1.55 -1.96 14.86
CA PHE A 67 -2.28 -3.03 14.21
C PHE A 67 -3.67 -3.15 14.85
N LYS A 68 -3.74 -3.16 16.19
CA LYS A 68 -5.01 -3.21 16.91
C LYS A 68 -5.90 -2.04 16.57
N GLU A 69 -5.37 -0.81 16.60
CA GLU A 69 -6.08 0.41 16.22
C GLU A 69 -6.70 0.31 14.83
N ARG A 70 -5.95 -0.24 13.87
CA ARG A 70 -6.36 -0.26 12.47
C ARG A 70 -7.32 -1.41 12.11
N TYR A 71 -7.09 -2.60 12.68
CA TYR A 71 -7.76 -3.82 12.24
C TYR A 71 -8.67 -4.43 13.30
N ILE A 72 -8.44 -4.15 14.58
CA ILE A 72 -9.21 -4.76 15.67
C ILE A 72 -10.25 -3.78 16.20
N TYR A 73 -9.84 -2.53 16.46
CA TYR A 73 -10.76 -1.49 16.89
C TYR A 73 -11.58 -1.00 15.69
N ASP A 74 -12.86 -0.70 15.92
CA ASP A 74 -13.77 -0.24 14.86
C ASP A 74 -13.62 1.26 14.57
N ASP A 75 -13.15 2.03 15.57
CA ASP A 75 -13.04 3.48 15.51
C ASP A 75 -12.23 3.96 14.31
N TYR A 76 -11.10 3.30 14.00
CA TYR A 76 -10.24 3.72 12.89
C TYR A 76 -10.95 3.68 11.53
N ASN A 77 -11.66 2.60 11.21
CA ASN A 77 -12.35 2.50 9.92
C ASN A 77 -13.53 3.47 9.86
N ILE A 78 -14.24 3.67 10.98
CA ILE A 78 -15.33 4.65 11.07
C ILE A 78 -14.79 6.07 10.84
N GLU A 79 -13.69 6.44 11.50
CA GLU A 79 -13.05 7.75 11.34
C GLU A 79 -12.53 7.95 9.91
N LYS A 80 -11.91 6.92 9.31
CA LYS A 80 -11.46 6.97 7.92
C LYS A 80 -12.60 7.10 6.92
N THR A 81 -13.69 6.37 7.11
CA THR A 81 -14.89 6.53 6.29
C THR A 81 -15.44 7.94 6.38
N LYS A 82 -15.55 8.52 7.58
CA LYS A 82 -15.99 9.90 7.77
C LYS A 82 -15.05 10.91 7.07
N GLU A 83 -13.74 10.74 7.24
CA GLU A 83 -12.74 11.58 6.58
C GLU A 83 -12.87 11.51 5.05
N PHE A 84 -12.98 10.31 4.47
CA PHE A 84 -13.09 10.15 3.02
C PHE A 84 -14.42 10.66 2.46
N LEU A 85 -15.53 10.51 3.18
CA LEU A 85 -16.80 11.13 2.82
C LEU A 85 -16.71 12.64 2.80
N GLN A 86 -16.11 13.25 3.83
CA GLN A 86 -15.89 14.69 3.88
C GLN A 86 -14.99 15.14 2.73
N ASN A 87 -13.86 14.47 2.52
CA ASN A 87 -12.95 14.78 1.42
C ASN A 87 -13.64 14.66 0.05
N TYR A 88 -14.54 13.69 -0.12
CA TYR A 88 -15.31 13.53 -1.34
C TYR A 88 -16.22 14.74 -1.59
N VAL A 89 -17.00 15.16 -0.58
CA VAL A 89 -17.85 16.36 -0.68
C VAL A 89 -17.01 17.59 -1.02
N GLU A 90 -15.93 17.85 -0.27
CA GLU A 90 -15.06 19.01 -0.52
C GLU A 90 -14.39 18.95 -1.91
N PHE A 91 -13.96 17.77 -2.35
CA PHE A 91 -13.38 17.58 -3.68
C PHE A 91 -14.38 17.96 -4.76
N THR A 92 -15.62 17.47 -4.64
CA THR A 92 -16.66 17.74 -5.63
C THR A 92 -17.02 19.22 -5.71
N GLU A 93 -17.06 19.94 -4.58
CA GLU A 93 -17.29 21.38 -4.57
C GLU A 93 -16.13 22.16 -5.21
N LYS A 94 -14.89 21.84 -4.82
CA LYS A 94 -13.71 22.54 -5.33
C LYS A 94 -13.47 22.27 -6.81
N ILE A 95 -13.59 21.03 -7.26
CA ILE A 95 -13.31 20.68 -8.65
C ILE A 95 -14.29 21.39 -9.58
N VAL A 96 -15.57 21.51 -9.19
CA VAL A 96 -16.53 22.25 -10.01
C VAL A 96 -16.19 23.73 -10.08
N LYS A 97 -15.75 24.33 -8.96
CA LYS A 97 -15.29 25.72 -8.94
C LYS A 97 -14.07 25.94 -9.84
N ILE A 98 -13.10 25.03 -9.84
CA ILE A 98 -11.89 25.12 -10.68
C ILE A 98 -12.22 24.95 -12.16
N CYS A 99 -13.06 23.97 -12.48
CA CYS A 99 -13.51 23.71 -13.83
C CYS A 99 -14.32 24.87 -14.43
N TRP A 100 -14.81 25.78 -13.58
CA TRP A 100 -15.60 26.94 -13.97
C TRP A 100 -14.74 28.21 -13.95
N ASP A 101 -14.05 28.49 -15.07
CA ASP A 101 -13.37 29.77 -15.27
C ASP A 101 -14.30 30.75 -16.01
N ASN A 102 -14.58 31.89 -15.39
CA ASN A 102 -15.66 32.82 -15.76
C ASN A 102 -15.37 33.67 -17.01
N THR A 103 -14.32 33.38 -17.77
CA THR A 103 -13.71 34.41 -18.60
C THR A 103 -14.06 34.44 -20.07
N ASN A 104 -14.79 33.49 -20.68
CA ASN A 104 -15.20 33.60 -22.09
C ASN A 104 -16.41 32.73 -22.45
N GLU A 105 -17.13 33.11 -23.52
CA GLU A 105 -18.36 32.51 -24.07
C GLU A 105 -18.27 31.01 -24.44
N GLU A 106 -17.11 30.36 -24.27
CA GLU A 106 -16.93 28.91 -24.39
C GLU A 106 -16.56 28.32 -23.02
N ILE A 107 -17.45 27.50 -22.45
CA ILE A 107 -17.17 26.73 -21.23
C ILE A 107 -16.13 25.65 -21.55
N LYS A 108 -14.84 25.98 -21.45
CA LYS A 108 -13.76 24.99 -21.44
C LYS A 108 -13.45 24.62 -20.00
N ILE A 109 -13.85 23.41 -19.61
CA ILE A 109 -13.38 22.84 -18.35
C ILE A 109 -11.90 22.54 -18.51
N ASN A 110 -11.05 23.33 -17.87
CA ASN A 110 -9.64 23.01 -17.71
C ASN A 110 -9.52 22.10 -16.47
N VAL A 111 -9.58 20.78 -16.68
CA VAL A 111 -9.12 19.86 -15.62
C VAL A 111 -7.63 20.15 -15.41
N PRO A 112 -7.14 20.29 -14.17
CA PRO A 112 -5.73 20.50 -13.92
C PRO A 112 -4.95 19.35 -14.57
N ILE A 113 -4.25 19.66 -15.66
CA ILE A 113 -3.53 18.65 -16.43
C ILE A 113 -2.31 18.28 -15.59
N LEU A 114 -2.24 17.02 -15.15
CA LEU A 114 -1.07 16.48 -14.46
C LEU A 114 -0.04 16.05 -15.51
N ASN A 115 0.43 17.03 -16.27
CA ASN A 115 1.54 16.93 -17.21
C ASN A 115 2.57 18.02 -16.89
N GLU A 116 3.85 17.68 -16.99
CA GLU A 116 4.99 18.57 -16.74
C GLU A 116 4.90 19.87 -17.55
N GLU A 117 4.40 19.81 -18.79
CA GLU A 117 4.33 20.97 -19.69
C GLU A 117 3.20 21.96 -19.37
N TYR A 118 2.14 21.55 -18.67
CA TYR A 118 0.90 22.33 -18.51
C TYR A 118 0.34 22.31 -17.07
N PHE A 119 1.21 22.07 -16.09
CA PHE A 119 0.77 21.95 -14.70
C PHE A 119 0.26 23.29 -14.16
N VAL A 120 -1.04 23.35 -13.84
CA VAL A 120 -1.67 24.43 -13.07
C VAL A 120 -1.98 23.87 -11.69
N ASP A 121 -1.43 24.47 -10.64
CA ASP A 121 -1.74 24.08 -9.25
C ASP A 121 -3.20 24.42 -8.95
N PRO A 122 -4.07 23.44 -8.75
CA PRO A 122 -5.48 23.71 -8.57
C PRO A 122 -5.84 24.23 -7.17
N GLU A 123 -4.86 24.52 -6.30
CA GLU A 123 -5.05 24.93 -4.89
C GLU A 123 -5.94 23.97 -4.07
N LEU A 124 -6.23 22.78 -4.61
CA LEU A 124 -7.09 21.78 -3.98
C LEU A 124 -6.55 21.45 -2.58
N ILE A 125 -5.24 21.29 -2.54
CA ILE A 125 -4.49 20.74 -1.44
C ILE A 125 -3.82 21.89 -0.66
N ASN A 126 -4.34 22.18 0.53
CA ASN A 126 -3.68 23.09 1.46
C ASN A 126 -2.83 22.26 2.44
N VAL A 127 -1.51 22.34 2.27
CA VAL A 127 -0.55 21.67 3.14
C VAL A 127 0.08 22.74 4.03
N PRO A 128 -0.04 22.67 5.36
CA PRO A 128 0.64 23.59 6.25
C PRO A 128 2.15 23.59 5.96
N LYS A 129 2.71 24.77 5.71
CA LYS A 129 4.13 24.94 5.39
C LYS A 129 5.04 24.56 6.56
N TYR A 130 4.64 24.93 7.77
CA TYR A 130 5.43 24.76 8.99
C TYR A 130 4.93 23.57 9.79
N ASN A 131 5.80 22.56 9.95
CA ASN A 131 5.49 21.36 10.69
C ASN A 131 6.63 20.93 11.60
N ILE A 132 6.30 20.11 12.58
CA ILE A 132 7.24 19.36 13.41
C ILE A 132 7.04 17.89 13.09
N ILE A 133 8.13 17.16 12.88
CA ILE A 133 8.07 15.71 12.75
C ILE A 133 8.58 15.08 14.05
N MET A 134 7.75 14.25 14.67
CA MET A 134 8.15 13.38 15.76
C MET A 134 8.42 12.00 15.16
N LYS A 135 9.56 11.40 15.48
CA LYS A 135 9.98 10.11 14.93
C LYS A 135 10.48 9.19 16.04
N ASN A 136 10.73 7.92 15.70
CA ASN A 136 11.18 6.87 16.62
C ASN A 136 10.16 6.48 17.71
N ILE A 137 8.89 6.79 17.52
CA ILE A 137 7.87 6.45 18.52
C ILE A 137 7.68 4.93 18.49
N SER A 138 7.75 4.29 19.66
CA SER A 138 7.55 2.84 19.77
C SER A 138 6.18 2.43 19.20
N SER A 139 6.16 1.31 18.48
CA SER A 139 4.95 0.75 17.88
C SER A 139 3.92 0.28 18.91
N LEU A 140 4.35 0.12 20.16
CA LEU A 140 3.52 -0.21 21.33
C LEU A 140 2.85 1.00 21.99
N VAL A 141 3.16 2.23 21.55
CA VAL A 141 2.54 3.44 22.11
C VAL A 141 1.19 3.69 21.41
N PRO A 142 0.08 3.78 22.16
CA PRO A 142 -1.23 4.06 21.58
C PRO A 142 -1.31 5.45 20.94
N ILE A 143 -2.08 5.57 19.85
CA ILE A 143 -2.28 6.83 19.11
C ILE A 143 -2.86 7.94 19.97
N SER A 144 -3.75 7.60 20.91
CA SER A 144 -4.36 8.55 21.85
C SER A 144 -3.33 9.23 22.74
N LEU A 145 -2.30 8.49 23.18
CA LEU A 145 -1.20 9.05 23.96
C LEU A 145 -0.32 9.97 23.08
N ILE A 146 -0.01 9.55 21.85
CA ILE A 146 0.75 10.38 20.89
C ILE A 146 0.00 11.68 20.59
N GLN A 147 -1.31 11.59 20.36
CA GLN A 147 -2.18 12.75 20.11
C GLN A 147 -2.23 13.67 21.33
N SER A 148 -2.35 13.13 22.55
CA SER A 148 -2.33 13.93 23.79
C SER A 148 -1.01 14.68 23.99
N LEU A 149 0.12 14.10 23.54
CA LEU A 149 1.42 14.76 23.56
C LEU A 149 1.48 15.84 22.47
N ALA A 150 1.01 15.55 21.26
CA ALA A 150 0.97 16.49 20.15
C ALA A 150 0.10 17.71 20.44
N LEU A 151 -1.04 17.55 21.12
CA LEU A 151 -1.92 18.65 21.54
C LEU A 151 -1.27 19.60 22.56
N LYS A 152 -0.20 19.17 23.24
CA LYS A 152 0.58 20.05 24.12
C LYS A 152 1.58 20.90 23.33
N CYS A 153 1.71 20.70 22.01
CA CYS A 153 2.59 21.49 21.17
C CYS A 153 2.02 22.91 20.99
N PRO A 154 2.76 23.98 21.34
CA PRO A 154 2.27 25.34 21.17
C PRO A 154 1.90 25.64 19.71
N ASN A 155 0.73 26.26 19.50
CA ASN A 155 0.23 26.67 18.19
C ASN A 155 -0.01 25.53 17.19
N SER A 156 -0.21 24.30 17.67
CA SER A 156 -0.56 23.18 16.78
C SER A 156 -1.96 23.36 16.19
N THR A 157 -2.10 23.14 14.88
CA THR A 157 -3.39 23.16 14.17
C THR A 157 -3.91 21.77 13.85
N LYS A 158 -3.01 20.90 13.40
CA LYS A 158 -3.34 19.58 12.90
C LYS A 158 -2.29 18.57 13.35
N PHE A 159 -2.75 17.36 13.58
CA PHE A 159 -1.94 16.20 13.92
C PHE A 159 -2.17 15.12 12.87
N SER A 160 -1.13 14.40 12.48
CA SER A 160 -1.24 13.28 11.54
C SER A 160 -0.20 12.21 11.88
N VAL A 161 -0.66 10.97 12.08
CA VAL A 161 0.24 9.82 12.24
C VAL A 161 0.60 9.29 10.85
N LEU A 162 1.88 9.04 10.64
CA LEU A 162 2.40 8.45 9.41
C LEU A 162 2.28 6.93 9.51
N GLN A 163 2.03 6.27 8.38
CA GLN A 163 2.09 4.82 8.33
C GLN A 163 3.47 4.32 8.74
N SER A 164 3.50 3.24 9.50
CA SER A 164 4.74 2.59 9.92
C SER A 164 5.42 1.94 8.71
N ASP A 165 6.74 2.11 8.62
CA ASP A 165 7.57 1.57 7.54
C ASP A 165 8.41 0.40 8.08
N ASP A 166 8.59 -0.65 7.27
CA ASP A 166 9.36 -1.83 7.64
C ASP A 166 10.84 -1.49 7.85
N ARG A 167 11.35 -0.51 7.09
CA ARG A 167 12.71 0.04 7.18
C ARG A 167 13.04 0.61 8.56
N GLU A 168 12.04 1.13 9.27
CA GLU A 168 12.22 1.72 10.61
C GLU A 168 11.76 0.77 11.73
N SER A 169 11.73 -0.55 11.48
CA SER A 169 11.24 -1.53 12.45
C SER A 169 9.82 -1.23 12.95
N TYR A 170 8.99 -0.67 12.05
CA TYR A 170 7.62 -0.25 12.34
C TYR A 170 7.50 0.79 13.46
N LYS A 171 8.57 1.53 13.74
CA LYS A 171 8.48 2.72 14.58
C LYS A 171 7.53 3.71 13.92
N ARG A 172 6.72 4.37 14.75
CA ARG A 172 5.77 5.38 14.29
C ARG A 172 6.47 6.72 14.18
N SER A 173 5.97 7.49 13.24
CA SER A 173 6.28 8.91 13.11
C SER A 173 4.98 9.68 13.02
N CYS A 174 4.96 10.92 13.47
CA CYS A 174 3.81 11.81 13.32
C CYS A 174 4.26 13.21 12.95
N ILE A 175 3.35 13.95 12.32
CA ILE A 175 3.54 15.32 11.90
C ILE A 175 2.57 16.19 12.70
N ILE A 176 3.08 17.26 13.29
CA ILE A 176 2.32 18.32 13.95
C ILE A 176 2.43 19.57 13.08
N SER A 177 1.32 20.02 12.52
CA SER A 177 1.26 21.26 11.76
C SER A 177 1.08 22.46 12.70
N LEU A 178 1.74 23.57 12.39
CA LEU A 178 1.70 24.80 13.17
C LEU A 178 0.95 25.90 12.41
N GLN A 179 0.41 26.88 13.13
CA GLN A 179 -0.24 28.06 12.51
C GLN A 179 0.76 28.91 11.72
N ASN A 180 1.89 29.29 12.35
CA ASN A 180 2.83 30.30 11.83
C ASN A 180 4.30 29.87 12.02
N GLU A 181 5.21 30.44 11.22
CA GLU A 181 6.67 30.16 11.25
C GLU A 181 7.33 30.50 12.58
N ASN A 182 6.98 31.65 13.16
CA ASN A 182 7.71 32.31 14.25
C ASN A 182 7.86 31.46 15.52
N ASN A 183 7.16 30.33 15.62
CA ASN A 183 7.12 29.48 16.80
C ASN A 183 7.72 28.08 16.58
N ILE A 184 8.25 27.75 15.38
CA ILE A 184 8.67 26.38 15.10
C ILE A 184 9.82 25.91 16.01
N ASP A 185 10.83 26.76 16.25
CA ASP A 185 11.95 26.46 17.14
C ASP A 185 11.52 26.25 18.59
N ASP A 186 10.63 27.11 19.07
CA ASP A 186 10.12 27.05 20.44
C ASP A 186 9.23 25.84 20.64
N SER A 187 8.40 25.51 19.65
CA SER A 187 7.57 24.31 19.67
C SER A 187 8.42 23.04 19.60
N VAL A 188 9.49 22.99 18.78
CA VAL A 188 10.43 21.85 18.76
C VAL A 188 11.13 21.70 20.11
N ARG A 189 11.64 22.78 20.70
CA ARG A 189 12.28 22.76 22.03
C ARG A 189 11.29 22.30 23.12
N SER A 190 10.07 22.83 23.10
CA SER A 190 8.99 22.45 24.02
C SER A 190 8.65 20.96 23.91
N MET A 191 8.59 20.41 22.70
CA MET A 191 8.29 19.00 22.48
C MET A 191 9.45 18.08 22.88
N ARG A 192 10.70 18.46 22.62
CA ARG A 192 11.89 17.69 23.06
C ARG A 192 11.93 17.52 24.58
N ASN A 193 11.52 18.55 25.33
CA ASN A 193 11.47 18.50 26.79
C ASN A 193 10.33 17.64 27.35
N LYS A 194 9.40 17.15 26.50
CA LYS A 194 8.26 16.31 26.88
C LYS A 194 8.48 14.82 26.59
N SER A 195 9.65 14.44 26.09
CA SER A 195 10.00 13.02 25.99
C SER A 195 10.00 12.39 27.39
N SER A 196 9.46 11.19 27.48
CA SER A 196 9.42 10.41 28.73
C SER A 196 10.13 9.09 28.52
N PRO A 197 10.62 8.43 29.59
CA PRO A 197 11.18 7.08 29.48
C PRO A 197 10.20 6.06 28.86
N SER A 198 8.88 6.30 28.99
CA SER A 198 7.82 5.49 28.41
C SER A 198 7.56 5.76 26.92
N CYS A 199 8.05 6.87 26.38
CA CYS A 199 7.85 7.26 24.98
C CYS A 199 9.06 8.10 24.52
N GLU A 200 10.13 7.40 24.15
CA GLU A 200 11.31 8.03 23.57
C GLU A 200 11.02 8.40 22.12
N PHE A 201 11.11 9.70 21.81
CA PHE A 201 10.95 10.21 20.45
C PHE A 201 11.94 11.34 20.22
N TYR A 202 12.23 11.60 18.95
CA TYR A 202 12.96 12.80 18.55
C TYR A 202 12.05 13.73 17.77
N CYS A 203 12.16 15.03 18.03
CA CYS A 203 11.44 16.06 17.31
C CYS A 203 12.40 16.88 16.46
N ASP A 204 12.01 17.10 15.21
CA ASP A 204 12.73 17.96 14.29
C ASP A 204 11.77 18.86 13.51
N LYS A 205 12.32 19.94 12.97
CA LYS A 205 11.59 20.80 12.04
C LYS A 205 11.31 20.03 10.76
N PHE A 206 10.12 20.24 10.21
CA PHE A 206 9.74 19.68 8.93
C PHE A 206 9.04 20.75 8.11
N ILE A 207 9.75 21.28 7.11
CA ILE A 207 9.23 22.27 6.19
C ILE A 207 8.91 21.54 4.88
N LEU A 208 7.63 21.56 4.50
CA LEU A 208 7.22 21.03 3.20
C LEU A 208 7.54 22.08 2.15
N ASN A 209 8.37 21.69 1.18
CA ASN A 209 8.60 22.53 0.02
C ASN A 209 7.34 22.50 -0.86
N GLU A 210 6.67 23.64 -0.99
CA GLU A 210 5.45 23.81 -1.79
C GLU A 210 5.67 23.47 -3.26
N ASN A 211 6.89 23.68 -3.76
CA ASN A 211 7.30 23.35 -5.12
C ASN A 211 7.76 21.90 -5.30
N ASN A 212 7.63 21.05 -4.26
CA ASN A 212 8.04 19.66 -4.36
C ASN A 212 7.02 18.90 -5.21
N MET A 213 7.33 18.74 -6.48
CA MET A 213 6.64 17.87 -7.41
C MET A 213 7.44 16.59 -7.61
N SER A 214 6.77 15.45 -7.53
CA SER A 214 7.38 14.17 -7.92
C SER A 214 7.02 13.86 -9.37
N PHE A 215 7.96 13.28 -10.10
CA PHE A 215 7.74 12.87 -11.48
C PHE A 215 7.75 11.35 -11.59
N ALA A 216 6.65 10.81 -12.11
CA ALA A 216 6.49 9.41 -12.44
C ALA A 216 7.08 9.18 -13.82
N ASN A 217 8.02 8.25 -13.94
CA ASN A 217 8.64 7.90 -15.22
C ASN A 217 7.71 7.04 -16.12
N VAL A 218 6.49 7.50 -16.35
CA VAL A 218 5.39 6.76 -16.97
C VAL A 218 4.56 7.66 -17.88
N SER A 219 4.44 7.27 -19.15
CA SER A 219 3.53 7.90 -20.11
C SER A 219 2.06 7.45 -19.94
N PHE A 220 1.12 8.24 -20.48
CA PHE A 220 -0.30 7.91 -20.46
C PHE A 220 -0.64 6.61 -21.24
N SER A 221 -1.56 5.78 -20.71
CA SER A 221 -2.31 4.79 -21.49
C SER A 221 -3.78 4.77 -21.14
N GLN A 222 -4.59 4.41 -22.12
CA GLN A 222 -6.02 4.16 -21.92
C GLN A 222 -6.30 3.05 -20.88
N LYS A 223 -5.37 2.10 -20.69
CA LYS A 223 -5.50 1.06 -19.65
C LYS A 223 -5.43 1.64 -18.23
N ASP A 224 -4.75 2.77 -18.05
CA ASP A 224 -4.62 3.42 -16.74
C ASP A 224 -5.97 3.93 -16.23
N ILE A 225 -6.86 4.33 -17.13
CA ILE A 225 -8.24 4.72 -16.78
C ILE A 225 -8.99 3.54 -16.17
N LEU A 226 -8.87 2.35 -16.77
CA LEU A 226 -9.51 1.15 -16.25
C LEU A 226 -8.93 0.76 -14.88
N PHE A 227 -7.60 0.86 -14.71
CA PHE A 227 -6.97 0.61 -13.42
C PHE A 227 -7.42 1.63 -12.36
N ALA A 228 -7.41 2.93 -12.66
CA ALA A 228 -7.86 3.97 -11.75
C ALA A 228 -9.31 3.74 -11.31
N LYS A 229 -10.21 3.40 -12.24
CA LYS A 229 -11.59 2.99 -11.93
C LYS A 229 -11.64 1.81 -10.97
N LYS A 230 -10.94 0.70 -11.28
CA LYS A 230 -10.92 -0.47 -10.39
C LYS A 230 -10.43 -0.12 -8.97
N ILE A 231 -9.42 0.74 -8.86
CA ILE A 231 -8.88 1.20 -7.57
C ILE A 231 -9.91 2.05 -6.83
N ILE A 232 -10.53 3.03 -7.49
CA ILE A 232 -11.58 3.87 -6.90
C ILE A 232 -12.72 2.99 -6.41
N LYS A 233 -13.22 2.06 -7.24
CA LYS A 233 -14.29 1.15 -6.84
C LYS A 233 -13.94 0.35 -5.59
N SER A 234 -12.77 -0.28 -5.60
CA SER A 234 -12.29 -1.08 -4.46
C SER A 234 -12.18 -0.26 -3.17
N LEU A 235 -11.71 0.98 -3.26
CA LEU A 235 -11.61 1.88 -2.11
C LEU A 235 -12.99 2.37 -1.64
N SER A 236 -13.88 2.75 -2.58
CA SER A 236 -15.24 3.19 -2.27
C SER A 236 -16.04 2.08 -1.58
N ASP A 237 -16.05 0.88 -2.16
CA ASP A 237 -16.74 -0.29 -1.61
C ASP A 237 -16.23 -0.59 -0.18
N ARG A 238 -14.91 -0.54 0.01
CA ARG A 238 -14.27 -0.79 1.29
C ARG A 238 -14.65 0.23 2.37
N TYR A 239 -14.58 1.52 2.05
CA TYR A 239 -14.81 2.58 3.03
C TYR A 239 -16.28 3.03 3.04
N SER A 240 -17.17 2.32 2.35
CA SER A 240 -18.59 2.67 2.22
C SER A 240 -18.79 4.12 1.78
N VAL A 241 -17.87 4.63 0.94
CA VAL A 241 -18.07 5.90 0.25
C VAL A 241 -19.03 5.60 -0.90
N PRO A 242 -20.14 6.35 -1.07
CA PRO A 242 -21.13 6.13 -2.14
C PRO A 242 -20.42 5.87 -3.45
N ASP A 243 -20.91 4.94 -4.29
CA ASP A 243 -20.18 4.52 -5.48
C ASP A 243 -19.83 5.75 -6.33
N VAL A 244 -18.59 6.18 -6.12
CA VAL A 244 -18.04 7.41 -6.65
C VAL A 244 -18.01 7.27 -8.16
N LEU A 245 -17.81 6.06 -8.68
CA LEU A 245 -17.82 5.80 -10.10
C LEU A 245 -19.22 5.77 -10.67
N GLU A 246 -20.23 5.20 -10.00
CA GLU A 246 -21.60 5.31 -10.53
C GLU A 246 -22.04 6.78 -10.57
N THR A 247 -21.74 7.54 -9.51
CA THR A 247 -22.04 8.98 -9.45
C THR A 247 -21.30 9.77 -10.54
N ILE A 248 -20.05 9.42 -10.84
CA ILE A 248 -19.20 10.12 -11.82
C ILE A 248 -19.37 9.60 -13.25
N GLN A 249 -19.67 8.31 -13.46
CA GLN A 249 -19.79 7.70 -14.79
C GLN A 249 -21.17 7.86 -15.38
N SER A 250 -22.24 7.73 -14.58
CA SER A 250 -23.58 8.01 -15.09
C SER A 250 -23.69 9.47 -15.54
N ASP A 251 -23.01 10.35 -14.80
CA ASP A 251 -23.33 11.75 -14.79
C ASP A 251 -22.10 12.64 -14.55
N LEU A 252 -20.90 12.44 -15.11
CA LEU A 252 -19.88 13.51 -15.02
C LEU A 252 -20.45 14.78 -15.67
N GLN A 253 -21.01 14.59 -16.86
CA GLN A 253 -21.74 15.61 -17.60
C GLN A 253 -22.99 16.08 -16.83
N SER A 254 -23.81 15.16 -16.29
CA SER A 254 -25.02 15.55 -15.56
C SER A 254 -24.74 16.13 -14.17
N PHE A 255 -23.65 15.77 -13.51
CA PHE A 255 -23.17 16.33 -12.25
C PHE A 255 -22.75 17.78 -12.47
N PHE A 256 -21.98 18.05 -13.53
CA PHE A 256 -21.71 19.42 -13.95
C PHE A 256 -23.00 20.16 -14.34
N VAL A 257 -23.92 19.52 -15.07
CA VAL A 257 -25.23 20.13 -15.41
C VAL A 257 -26.07 20.44 -14.18
N LYS A 258 -26.27 19.50 -13.23
CA LYS A 258 -27.04 19.71 -11.99
C LYS A 258 -26.42 20.78 -11.11
N TYR A 259 -25.09 20.84 -11.05
CA TYR A 259 -24.39 21.90 -10.34
C TYR A 259 -24.61 23.26 -11.02
N ILE A 260 -24.52 23.31 -12.35
CA ILE A 260 -24.83 24.50 -13.15
C ILE A 260 -26.27 24.94 -12.89
N GLU A 261 -27.23 24.02 -12.93
CA GLU A 261 -28.65 24.29 -12.66
C GLU A 261 -28.88 24.87 -11.27
N LYS A 262 -28.21 24.31 -10.25
CA LYS A 262 -28.35 24.77 -8.86
C LYS A 262 -27.74 26.15 -8.61
N ASN A 263 -26.66 26.51 -9.31
CA ASN A 263 -25.87 27.70 -8.99
C ASN A 263 -26.01 28.86 -10.01
N LEU A 264 -26.47 28.63 -11.24
CA LEU A 264 -26.47 29.64 -12.32
C LEU A 264 -27.86 30.07 -12.80
N GLY A 265 -28.93 29.49 -12.27
CA GLY A 265 -30.30 29.83 -12.67
C GLY A 265 -30.69 29.33 -14.07
N GLU A 266 -31.90 29.71 -14.52
CA GLU A 266 -32.60 29.15 -15.70
C GLU A 266 -32.08 29.61 -17.08
N ASN A 267 -30.77 29.79 -17.28
CA ASN A 267 -30.27 30.13 -18.62
C ASN A 267 -30.23 28.89 -19.54
N GLU A 268 -31.42 28.47 -20.03
CA GLU A 268 -31.65 27.24 -20.80
C GLU A 268 -30.77 27.11 -22.06
N LYS A 269 -30.33 28.24 -22.62
CA LYS A 269 -29.52 28.26 -23.85
C LYS A 269 -28.10 27.72 -23.61
N MET A 270 -27.49 27.98 -22.45
CA MET A 270 -26.18 27.40 -22.09
C MET A 270 -26.29 25.91 -21.68
N LYS A 271 -27.45 25.47 -21.19
CA LYS A 271 -27.67 24.09 -20.72
C LYS A 271 -27.67 23.05 -21.86
N LYS A 272 -28.15 23.41 -23.06
CA LYS A 272 -28.28 22.48 -24.19
C LYS A 272 -26.98 22.25 -24.98
N ASP A 273 -26.07 23.24 -24.98
CA ASP A 273 -24.86 23.22 -25.82
C ASP A 273 -23.59 22.81 -25.06
N ALA A 274 -23.63 22.72 -23.73
CA ALA A 274 -22.50 22.28 -22.91
C ALA A 274 -22.27 20.75 -23.00
N ILE A 275 -21.81 20.28 -24.15
CA ILE A 275 -21.25 18.93 -24.30
C ILE A 275 -19.79 19.00 -23.86
N PHE A 276 -19.54 18.66 -22.59
CA PHE A 276 -18.18 18.53 -22.08
C PHE A 276 -17.46 17.38 -22.80
N LYS A 277 -16.48 17.72 -23.63
CA LYS A 277 -15.59 16.74 -24.26
C LYS A 277 -14.26 16.73 -23.51
N PHE A 278 -14.16 15.84 -22.52
CA PHE A 278 -12.88 15.54 -21.91
C PHE A 278 -12.09 14.60 -22.81
N ASP A 279 -10.82 14.88 -23.00
CA ASP A 279 -9.90 13.91 -23.57
C ASP A 279 -9.64 12.76 -22.58
N LYS A 280 -9.10 11.65 -23.08
CA LYS A 280 -8.86 10.47 -22.23
C LYS A 280 -7.81 10.72 -21.14
N SER A 281 -6.88 11.64 -21.34
CA SER A 281 -5.84 11.98 -20.37
C SER A 281 -6.37 12.85 -19.23
N GLU A 282 -7.26 13.79 -19.52
CA GLU A 282 -7.98 14.62 -18.56
C GLU A 282 -8.88 13.75 -17.67
N ILE A 283 -9.56 12.75 -18.27
CA ILE A 283 -10.35 11.76 -17.50
C ILE A 283 -9.46 11.00 -16.52
N LEU A 284 -8.25 10.60 -16.93
CA LEU A 284 -7.32 9.94 -16.02
C LEU A 284 -6.86 10.89 -14.91
N ASP A 285 -6.53 12.14 -15.23
CA ASP A 285 -6.09 13.14 -14.25
C ASP A 285 -7.14 13.42 -13.21
N PHE A 286 -8.39 13.54 -13.62
CA PHE A 286 -9.51 13.65 -12.72
C PHE A 286 -9.58 12.46 -11.74
N TYR A 287 -9.43 11.22 -12.22
CA TYR A 287 -9.40 10.04 -11.35
C TYR A 287 -8.19 10.01 -10.41
N ILE A 288 -7.04 10.48 -10.86
CA ILE A 288 -5.82 10.56 -10.03
C ILE A 288 -5.97 11.61 -8.95
N LEU A 289 -6.51 12.78 -9.28
CA LEU A 289 -6.81 13.84 -8.32
C LEU A 289 -7.82 13.36 -7.28
N LEU A 290 -8.87 12.66 -7.71
CA LEU A 290 -9.84 12.04 -6.81
C LEU A 290 -9.17 11.03 -5.87
N LEU A 291 -8.37 10.09 -6.39
CA LEU A 291 -7.64 9.12 -5.59
C LEU A 291 -6.74 9.79 -4.54
N ARG A 292 -6.04 10.85 -4.92
CA ARG A 292 -5.14 11.59 -4.03
C ARG A 292 -5.89 12.39 -2.97
N TYR A 293 -6.92 13.13 -3.37
CA TYR A 293 -7.65 14.03 -2.48
C TYR A 293 -8.56 13.27 -1.54
N VAL A 294 -9.35 12.34 -2.08
CA VAL A 294 -10.37 11.60 -1.33
C VAL A 294 -9.72 10.51 -0.49
N PHE A 295 -8.93 9.63 -1.12
CA PHE A 295 -8.46 8.39 -0.50
C PHE A 295 -6.99 8.42 -0.04
N HIS A 296 -6.30 9.56 -0.17
CA HIS A 296 -4.86 9.67 0.06
C HIS A 296 -4.06 8.58 -0.69
N TYR A 297 -4.47 8.26 -1.91
CA TYR A 297 -3.86 7.24 -2.73
C TYR A 297 -3.07 7.88 -3.87
N CYS A 298 -1.78 7.59 -3.97
CA CYS A 298 -0.99 8.00 -5.12
C CYS A 298 -1.02 6.89 -6.17
N PHE A 299 -1.68 7.18 -7.30
CA PHE A 299 -1.76 6.29 -8.45
C PHE A 299 -0.38 5.84 -8.95
N TYR A 300 0.55 6.77 -9.13
CA TYR A 300 1.89 6.48 -9.65
C TYR A 300 2.79 5.69 -8.69
N CYS A 301 2.65 5.89 -7.39
CA CYS A 301 3.35 5.07 -6.39
C CYS A 301 2.65 3.74 -6.13
N CYS A 302 1.40 3.57 -6.58
CA CYS A 302 0.53 2.44 -6.22
C CYS A 302 0.42 2.25 -4.70
N ARG A 303 0.36 3.36 -3.95
CA ARG A 303 0.45 3.38 -2.48
C ARG A 303 -0.64 4.25 -1.86
N MET A 304 -1.27 3.71 -0.81
CA MET A 304 -2.20 4.43 0.06
C MET A 304 -1.43 5.01 1.25
N PHE A 305 -1.66 6.28 1.60
CA PHE A 305 -1.01 6.96 2.72
C PHE A 305 -1.97 7.10 3.91
N GLY A 306 -1.42 7.22 5.12
CA GLY A 306 -2.21 7.37 6.36
C GLY A 306 -2.86 8.74 6.47
N SER A 307 -2.28 9.74 5.83
CA SER A 307 -2.81 11.11 5.79
C SER A 307 -2.37 11.82 4.52
N HIS A 308 -3.08 12.91 4.21
CA HIS A 308 -2.66 13.84 3.19
C HIS A 308 -1.23 14.37 3.42
N MET A 309 -0.85 14.65 4.67
CA MET A 309 0.48 15.15 5.04
C MET A 309 1.58 14.13 4.73
N GLU A 310 1.32 12.86 5.01
CA GLU A 310 2.25 11.77 4.67
C GLU A 310 2.43 11.67 3.16
N MET A 311 1.33 11.73 2.40
CA MET A 311 1.37 11.71 0.95
C MET A 311 2.16 12.88 0.39
N ALA A 312 1.93 14.10 0.90
CA ALA A 312 2.66 15.30 0.49
C ALA A 312 4.17 15.20 0.79
N ARG A 313 4.54 14.61 1.92
CA ARG A 313 5.95 14.36 2.27
C ARG A 313 6.61 13.36 1.31
N CYS A 314 5.92 12.29 0.95
CA CYS A 314 6.49 11.19 0.17
C CYS A 314 6.48 11.46 -1.34
N CYS A 315 5.43 12.11 -1.84
CA CYS A 315 5.16 12.25 -3.28
C CYS A 315 5.02 13.71 -3.71
N GLY A 316 5.31 14.67 -2.82
CA GLY A 316 5.01 16.06 -3.08
C GLY A 316 3.50 16.36 -3.10
N LYS A 317 3.17 17.61 -3.38
CA LYS A 317 1.77 18.04 -3.54
C LYS A 317 1.11 17.28 -4.68
N TYR A 318 1.84 17.12 -5.78
CA TYR A 318 1.45 16.35 -6.95
C TYR A 318 2.55 15.37 -7.36
N HIS A 319 2.12 14.18 -7.80
CA HIS A 319 2.97 13.22 -8.50
C HIS A 319 2.49 13.20 -9.95
N ILE A 320 3.32 13.72 -10.85
CA ILE A 320 2.96 14.05 -12.23
C ILE A 320 3.59 13.04 -13.19
N ARG A 321 2.96 12.78 -14.33
CA ARG A 321 3.56 11.95 -15.38
C ARG A 321 4.74 12.67 -16.02
N SER A 322 5.80 11.92 -16.34
CA SER A 322 6.86 12.33 -17.25
C SER A 322 6.78 11.55 -18.56
N HIS A 323 7.54 11.99 -19.57
CA HIS A 323 7.59 11.36 -20.89
C HIS A 323 8.44 10.07 -20.95
N ALA A 324 8.88 9.53 -19.81
CA ALA A 324 9.78 8.38 -19.79
C ALA A 324 9.09 7.04 -20.16
N LYS A 325 9.89 6.12 -20.70
CA LYS A 325 9.41 4.85 -21.30
C LYS A 325 9.38 3.65 -20.34
N ASN A 326 9.79 3.77 -19.07
CA ASN A 326 9.85 2.61 -18.17
C ASN A 326 8.48 2.30 -17.55
N ARG A 327 7.58 1.77 -18.38
CA ARG A 327 6.18 1.53 -18.07
C ARG A 327 5.91 0.14 -17.47
N ASP A 328 6.78 -0.83 -17.74
CA ASP A 328 6.49 -2.23 -17.46
C ASP A 328 6.33 -2.49 -15.97
N PHE A 329 7.25 -1.94 -15.17
CA PHE A 329 7.18 -2.04 -13.72
C PHE A 329 5.92 -1.42 -13.12
N PHE A 330 5.54 -0.23 -13.58
CA PHE A 330 4.32 0.44 -13.14
C PHE A 330 3.07 -0.35 -13.52
N THR A 331 3.01 -0.84 -14.75
CA THR A 331 1.90 -1.65 -15.25
C THR A 331 1.79 -2.96 -14.47
N ARG A 332 2.92 -3.57 -14.11
CA ARG A 332 2.97 -4.76 -13.27
C ARG A 332 2.37 -4.50 -11.89
N LYS A 333 2.75 -3.39 -11.23
CA LYS A 333 2.17 -2.99 -9.93
C LYS A 333 0.66 -2.82 -10.01
N LEU A 334 0.17 -2.09 -11.01
CA LEU A 334 -1.27 -1.89 -11.21
C LEU A 334 -2.02 -3.20 -11.45
N LYS A 335 -1.45 -4.13 -12.23
CA LYS A 335 -2.04 -5.46 -12.44
C LYS A 335 -2.18 -6.25 -11.15
N ILE A 336 -1.13 -6.28 -10.32
CA ILE A 336 -1.17 -6.99 -9.04
C ILE A 336 -2.19 -6.32 -8.11
N TYR A 337 -2.16 -4.99 -8.01
CA TYR A 337 -3.07 -4.24 -7.16
C TYR A 337 -4.54 -4.46 -7.54
N THR A 338 -4.86 -4.44 -8.84
CA THR A 338 -6.23 -4.54 -9.37
C THR A 338 -6.68 -5.98 -9.70
N MET A 339 -5.85 -6.97 -9.35
CA MET A 339 -6.22 -8.38 -9.38
C MET A 339 -7.33 -8.65 -8.36
N ASP A 340 -8.33 -9.44 -8.75
CA ASP A 340 -9.38 -9.91 -7.86
C ASP A 340 -8.76 -10.82 -6.79
N LYS A 341 -8.98 -10.47 -5.52
CA LYS A 341 -8.43 -11.17 -4.36
C LYS A 341 -9.58 -11.71 -3.55
N ASP A 342 -9.70 -13.03 -3.50
CA ASP A 342 -10.63 -13.70 -2.60
C ASP A 342 -9.86 -14.31 -1.44
N PHE A 343 -10.06 -13.79 -0.23
CA PHE A 343 -9.45 -14.30 1.00
C PHE A 343 -10.40 -15.20 1.81
N SER A 344 -11.53 -15.63 1.23
CA SER A 344 -12.48 -16.57 1.86
C SER A 344 -11.78 -17.82 2.38
N PHE A 345 -10.83 -18.37 1.61
CA PHE A 345 -10.06 -19.57 1.95
C PHE A 345 -9.23 -19.44 3.23
N MET A 346 -8.98 -18.22 3.73
CA MET A 346 -8.27 -18.01 5.00
C MET A 346 -9.18 -17.95 6.22
N LYS A 347 -10.51 -17.88 6.02
CA LYS A 347 -11.47 -17.83 7.12
C LYS A 347 -11.78 -19.23 7.66
N ASP A 348 -11.52 -20.27 6.88
CA ASP A 348 -11.79 -21.67 7.21
C ASP A 348 -10.71 -22.32 8.09
N ILE A 349 -10.00 -21.53 8.91
CA ILE A 349 -9.00 -22.05 9.84
C ILE A 349 -9.74 -22.84 10.92
N LYS A 350 -9.32 -24.08 11.15
CA LYS A 350 -9.89 -24.92 12.20
C LYS A 350 -9.16 -24.66 13.52
N GLU A 351 -9.84 -24.88 14.64
CA GLU A 351 -9.20 -24.83 15.97
C GLU A 351 -7.94 -25.71 16.04
N GLU A 352 -7.97 -26.83 15.32
CA GLU A 352 -6.88 -27.79 15.21
C GLU A 352 -5.61 -27.17 14.60
N ASP A 353 -5.76 -26.27 13.63
CA ASP A 353 -4.63 -25.57 13.00
C ASP A 353 -3.96 -24.61 13.99
N GLY A 354 -4.75 -23.94 14.84
CA GLY A 354 -4.25 -23.09 15.93
C GLY A 354 -3.45 -23.88 16.97
N MET A 355 -3.85 -25.13 17.23
CA MET A 355 -3.16 -26.01 18.19
C MET A 355 -1.77 -26.45 17.72
N ILE A 356 -1.49 -26.46 16.40
CA ILE A 356 -0.21 -26.92 15.85
C ILE A 356 0.98 -26.16 16.47
N LYS A 357 0.83 -24.86 16.76
CA LYS A 357 1.87 -24.04 17.42
C LYS A 357 2.23 -24.50 18.83
N HIS A 358 1.34 -25.26 19.49
CA HIS A 358 1.52 -25.77 20.84
C HIS A 358 1.93 -27.25 20.87
N ILE A 359 2.15 -27.86 19.70
CA ILE A 359 2.62 -29.24 19.55
C ILE A 359 4.05 -29.21 19.02
N ILE A 360 5.01 -29.64 19.83
CA ILE A 360 6.41 -29.73 19.44
C ILE A 360 6.73 -31.18 19.07
N LYS A 361 7.21 -31.42 17.85
CA LYS A 361 7.73 -32.74 17.48
C LYS A 361 9.15 -32.90 18.04
N ILE A 362 9.37 -33.87 18.92
CA ILE A 362 10.69 -34.16 19.50
C ILE A 362 11.47 -35.12 18.60
N ASP A 363 10.84 -36.24 18.24
CA ASP A 363 11.39 -37.26 17.36
C ASP A 363 10.30 -37.76 16.37
N GLU A 364 10.56 -38.83 15.61
CA GLU A 364 9.59 -39.36 14.65
C GLU A 364 8.29 -39.87 15.29
N GLU A 365 8.33 -40.32 16.54
CA GLU A 365 7.26 -41.01 17.26
C GLU A 365 6.80 -40.26 18.53
N GLN A 366 7.39 -39.11 18.86
CA GLN A 366 7.14 -38.39 20.10
C GLN A 366 6.82 -36.91 19.85
N TYR A 367 5.72 -36.50 20.44
CA TYR A 367 5.19 -35.14 20.39
C TYR A 367 5.01 -34.63 21.81
N LYS A 368 5.37 -33.37 22.06
CA LYS A 368 5.31 -32.73 23.36
C LYS A 368 4.33 -31.57 23.35
N CYS A 369 3.51 -31.49 24.40
CA CYS A 369 2.70 -30.32 24.68
C CYS A 369 3.61 -29.17 25.14
N ASN A 370 3.57 -28.03 24.46
CA ASN A 370 4.38 -26.87 24.82
C ASN A 370 3.99 -26.29 26.19
N SER A 371 2.72 -26.40 26.60
CA SER A 371 2.20 -25.78 27.82
C SER A 371 2.55 -26.55 29.12
N CYS A 372 2.51 -27.89 29.10
CA CYS A 372 2.76 -28.71 30.30
C CYS A 372 3.90 -29.74 30.16
N ILE A 373 4.60 -29.74 29.03
CA ILE A 373 5.78 -30.58 28.74
C ILE A 373 5.49 -32.09 28.60
N LYS A 374 4.25 -32.55 28.78
CA LYS A 374 3.88 -33.96 28.59
C LYS A 374 4.15 -34.44 27.17
N VAL A 375 4.70 -35.65 27.08
CA VAL A 375 5.07 -36.32 25.83
C VAL A 375 4.01 -37.37 25.48
N PHE A 376 3.73 -37.51 24.19
CA PHE A 376 2.71 -38.38 23.62
C PHE A 376 3.25 -39.04 22.34
N ALA A 377 2.75 -40.23 22.02
CA ALA A 377 3.18 -40.96 20.82
C ALA A 377 2.69 -40.34 19.49
N GLN A 378 1.64 -39.51 19.52
CA GLN A 378 0.99 -39.00 18.31
C GLN A 378 0.49 -37.57 18.52
N ALA A 379 0.57 -36.74 17.48
CA ALA A 379 0.17 -35.33 17.52
C ALA A 379 -1.30 -35.12 17.96
N HIS A 380 -2.22 -35.98 17.50
CA HIS A 380 -3.64 -35.86 17.88
C HIS A 380 -3.90 -36.12 19.37
N ASN A 381 -3.05 -36.94 20.02
CA ASN A 381 -3.13 -37.15 21.47
C ASN A 381 -2.72 -35.89 22.24
N VAL A 382 -1.76 -35.12 21.70
CA VAL A 382 -1.42 -33.80 22.23
C VAL A 382 -2.59 -32.82 22.06
N ALA A 383 -3.24 -32.80 20.89
CA ALA A 383 -4.40 -31.94 20.65
C ALA A 383 -5.57 -32.27 21.60
N ASN A 384 -5.91 -33.56 21.77
CA ASN A 384 -6.91 -34.01 22.74
C ASN A 384 -6.54 -33.68 24.18
N HIS A 385 -5.25 -33.78 24.51
CA HIS A 385 -4.73 -33.38 25.80
C HIS A 385 -4.92 -31.88 26.05
N ILE A 386 -4.56 -31.02 25.09
CA ILE A 386 -4.76 -29.57 25.15
C ILE A 386 -6.25 -29.25 25.38
N LYS A 387 -7.14 -29.86 24.59
CA LYS A 387 -8.60 -29.66 24.74
C LYS A 387 -9.13 -30.00 26.13
N ARG A 388 -8.57 -31.03 26.80
CA ARG A 388 -9.06 -31.50 28.12
C ARG A 388 -8.36 -30.87 29.31
N LYS A 389 -7.09 -30.50 29.17
CA LYS A 389 -6.21 -30.08 30.29
C LYS A 389 -5.81 -28.62 30.23
N HIS A 390 -6.02 -27.95 29.08
CA HIS A 390 -5.70 -26.54 28.87
C HIS A 390 -6.89 -25.78 28.24
N PRO A 391 -8.08 -25.76 28.87
CA PRO A 391 -9.23 -25.01 28.35
C PRO A 391 -8.93 -23.52 28.15
N GLU A 392 -8.10 -22.92 29.01
CA GLU A 392 -7.64 -21.55 28.91
C GLU A 392 -6.89 -21.26 27.60
N LEU A 393 -6.11 -22.24 27.13
CA LEU A 393 -5.38 -22.13 25.87
C LEU A 393 -6.31 -22.21 24.67
N ILE A 394 -7.34 -23.07 24.74
CA ILE A 394 -8.35 -23.18 23.68
C ILE A 394 -9.12 -21.87 23.53
N GLU A 395 -9.51 -21.25 24.64
CA GLU A 395 -10.18 -19.95 24.62
C GLU A 395 -9.28 -18.85 24.02
N SER A 396 -7.99 -18.83 24.38
CA SER A 396 -7.01 -17.94 23.75
C SER A 396 -6.89 -18.16 22.24
N ILE A 397 -6.80 -19.42 21.79
CA ILE A 397 -6.72 -19.76 20.36
C ILE A 397 -7.97 -19.28 19.61
N LYS A 398 -9.16 -19.47 20.20
CA LYS A 398 -10.43 -18.99 19.60
C LYS A 398 -10.44 -17.49 19.43
N LYS A 399 -10.05 -16.77 20.48
CA LYS A 399 -9.93 -15.30 20.43
C LYS A 399 -8.93 -14.85 19.37
N ASP A 400 -7.77 -15.50 19.27
CA ASP A 400 -6.77 -15.19 18.23
C ASP A 400 -7.31 -15.47 16.82
N MET A 401 -8.12 -16.50 16.64
CA MET A 401 -8.79 -16.80 15.37
C MET A 401 -9.86 -15.77 15.02
N GLU A 402 -10.63 -15.28 15.99
CA GLU A 402 -11.59 -14.18 15.79
C GLU A 402 -10.87 -12.89 15.39
N ILE A 403 -9.78 -12.54 16.07
CA ILE A 403 -8.91 -11.39 15.76
C ILE A 403 -8.32 -11.54 14.35
N PHE A 404 -7.83 -12.73 14.01
CA PHE A 404 -7.31 -13.02 12.66
C PHE A 404 -8.41 -12.88 11.59
N SER A 405 -9.60 -13.42 11.83
CA SER A 405 -10.74 -13.31 10.91
C SER A 405 -11.18 -11.85 10.71
N ALA A 406 -11.25 -11.07 11.79
CA ALA A 406 -11.52 -9.63 11.73
C ALA A 406 -10.45 -8.89 10.91
N PHE A 407 -9.17 -9.24 11.10
CA PHE A 407 -8.07 -8.71 10.30
C PHE A 407 -8.21 -9.06 8.81
N ILE A 408 -8.51 -10.32 8.46
CA ILE A 408 -8.73 -10.73 7.06
C ILE A 408 -9.85 -9.91 6.41
N ASN A 409 -10.97 -9.71 7.10
CA ASN A 409 -12.08 -8.89 6.61
C ASN A 409 -11.71 -7.42 6.40
N LYS A 410 -10.72 -6.93 7.15
CA LYS A 410 -10.22 -5.56 7.11
C LYS A 410 -8.86 -5.46 6.40
N LEU A 411 -8.42 -6.44 5.60
CA LEU A 411 -7.17 -6.35 4.83
C LEU A 411 -7.21 -5.21 3.82
N ASP A 412 -6.27 -4.27 3.92
CA ASP A 412 -6.30 -3.03 3.14
C ASP A 412 -5.11 -2.90 2.18
N PRO A 413 -5.14 -1.90 1.28
CA PRO A 413 -4.04 -1.64 0.34
C PRO A 413 -2.67 -1.43 0.98
N PHE A 414 -2.61 -0.95 2.22
CA PHE A 414 -1.34 -0.74 2.91
C PHE A 414 -0.70 -2.09 3.24
N VAL A 415 -1.43 -3.00 3.88
CA VAL A 415 -0.93 -4.34 4.21
C VAL A 415 -0.65 -5.16 2.95
N LEU A 416 -1.53 -5.08 1.95
CA LEU A 416 -1.32 -5.77 0.67
C LEU A 416 -0.05 -5.28 -0.03
N SER A 417 0.25 -3.98 -0.01
CA SER A 417 1.48 -3.45 -0.61
C SER A 417 2.76 -4.03 0.01
N ILE A 418 2.72 -4.35 1.32
CA ILE A 418 3.82 -4.98 2.06
C ILE A 418 3.90 -6.47 1.71
N ILE A 419 2.79 -7.20 1.78
CA ILE A 419 2.72 -8.64 1.49
C ILE A 419 3.12 -8.96 0.05
N GLU A 420 2.67 -8.14 -0.90
CA GLU A 420 2.88 -8.35 -2.33
C GLU A 420 4.25 -7.85 -2.80
N GLY A 421 4.99 -7.15 -1.94
CA GLY A 421 6.29 -6.56 -2.27
C GLY A 421 6.19 -5.46 -3.33
N ILE A 422 5.04 -4.80 -3.48
CA ILE A 422 4.82 -3.72 -4.45
C ILE A 422 5.64 -2.47 -4.09
N ASN A 423 6.01 -2.29 -2.82
CA ASN A 423 6.83 -1.17 -2.39
C ASN A 423 8.30 -1.28 -2.81
N ASP A 424 8.76 -2.47 -3.20
CA ASP A 424 10.10 -2.62 -3.75
C ASP A 424 10.19 -1.87 -5.09
N THR A 425 11.36 -1.35 -5.42
CA THR A 425 11.69 -0.74 -6.71
C THR A 425 12.48 -1.69 -7.60
N HIS A 426 12.89 -2.85 -7.08
CA HIS A 426 13.71 -3.82 -7.78
C HIS A 426 12.91 -5.05 -8.17
N LEU A 427 12.91 -5.36 -9.46
CA LEU A 427 12.54 -6.70 -9.94
C LEU A 427 13.74 -7.63 -9.79
N PRO A 428 13.54 -8.87 -9.32
CA PRO A 428 14.59 -9.89 -9.37
C PRO A 428 15.11 -10.09 -10.77
N SER A 429 16.40 -10.39 -10.86
CA SER A 429 17.07 -10.72 -12.12
C SER A 429 16.39 -11.86 -12.90
N TYR A 430 15.80 -12.83 -12.21
CA TYR A 430 15.11 -13.94 -12.86
C TYR A 430 13.77 -13.53 -13.50
N LEU A 431 13.17 -12.41 -13.10
CA LEU A 431 11.99 -11.84 -13.78
C LEU A 431 12.37 -10.92 -14.94
N LEU A 432 13.51 -10.22 -14.84
CA LEU A 432 14.00 -9.36 -15.92
C LEU A 432 14.21 -10.14 -17.22
N LYS A 433 14.67 -11.40 -17.15
CA LYS A 433 14.83 -12.29 -18.32
C LYS A 433 13.52 -12.64 -19.03
N ILE A 434 12.37 -12.54 -18.34
CA ILE A 434 11.05 -12.92 -18.91
C ILE A 434 10.46 -11.79 -19.75
N GLU A 435 10.76 -10.54 -19.41
CA GLU A 435 10.16 -9.37 -20.07
C GLU A 435 10.77 -9.08 -21.45
N GLU A 436 12.03 -9.47 -21.68
CA GLU A 436 12.72 -9.16 -22.94
C GLU A 436 12.31 -10.06 -24.12
N ASP A 437 11.41 -11.05 -23.93
CA ASP A 437 11.12 -12.14 -24.89
C ASP A 437 12.40 -12.84 -25.43
N ILE A 438 13.55 -12.58 -24.82
CA ILE A 438 14.80 -13.30 -25.07
C ILE A 438 14.61 -14.63 -24.38
N ILE A 439 14.16 -15.62 -25.17
CA ILE A 439 14.23 -17.02 -24.76
C ILE A 439 15.67 -17.21 -24.28
N PRO A 440 15.91 -17.48 -22.98
CA PRO A 440 17.24 -17.82 -22.55
C PRO A 440 17.61 -19.05 -23.38
N VAL A 441 18.65 -18.93 -24.21
CA VAL A 441 19.23 -20.07 -24.88
C VAL A 441 19.61 -21.03 -23.76
N LYS A 442 18.74 -22.00 -23.47
CA LYS A 442 19.04 -23.11 -22.59
C LYS A 442 20.09 -23.88 -23.35
N TYR A 443 21.34 -23.54 -23.05
CA TYR A 443 22.46 -24.38 -23.40
C TYR A 443 22.27 -25.68 -22.63
N ASP A 444 21.60 -26.64 -23.27
CA ASP A 444 21.66 -28.02 -22.87
C ASP A 444 23.08 -28.50 -23.21
N ILE A 445 24.01 -28.18 -22.33
CA ILE A 445 25.40 -28.62 -22.42
C ILE A 445 25.57 -29.77 -21.44
N PRO A 446 25.27 -31.02 -21.84
CA PRO A 446 25.85 -32.18 -21.18
C PRO A 446 27.29 -32.44 -21.67
N LYS A 447 27.78 -31.74 -22.72
CA LYS A 447 29.08 -32.02 -23.37
C LYS A 447 29.72 -30.81 -24.05
N VAL A 448 30.22 -29.82 -23.29
CA VAL A 448 31.35 -29.02 -23.81
C VAL A 448 32.59 -29.73 -23.31
N PHE A 449 33.11 -30.59 -24.20
CA PHE A 449 34.44 -31.15 -24.11
C PHE A 449 35.40 -30.00 -23.79
N SER A 450 36.12 -30.13 -22.67
CA SER A 450 37.40 -29.47 -22.48
C SER A 450 38.36 -29.99 -23.55
N GLY A 451 38.30 -29.41 -24.74
CA GLY A 451 39.37 -29.55 -25.71
C GLY A 451 40.64 -29.06 -25.04
N PHE A 452 41.54 -29.98 -24.73
CA PHE A 452 42.92 -29.66 -24.46
C PHE A 452 43.43 -28.80 -25.62
N LEU A 453 43.71 -27.54 -25.35
CA LEU A 453 44.58 -26.75 -26.21
C LEU A 453 45.97 -27.36 -26.03
N ASP A 454 46.31 -28.32 -26.89
CA ASP A 454 47.69 -28.70 -27.09
C ASP A 454 48.47 -27.43 -27.45
N LYS A 455 49.45 -27.12 -26.59
CA LYS A 455 50.40 -26.05 -26.85
C LYS A 455 51.13 -26.40 -28.15
N PRO A 456 51.35 -25.45 -29.07
CA PRO A 456 52.27 -25.69 -30.18
C PRO A 456 53.67 -25.86 -29.59
N THR A 457 54.22 -27.07 -29.68
CA THR A 457 55.67 -27.27 -29.64
C THR A 457 56.27 -26.75 -30.94
N ILE A 458 57.10 -25.72 -30.79
CA ILE A 458 58.15 -25.14 -31.67
C ILE A 458 57.99 -25.35 -33.17
#